data_AF-A0A3C0DRT9-F1
#
_entry.id   AF-A0A3C0DRT9-F1
#
_cell.length_a   1.000
_cell.length_b   1.000
_cell.length_c   1.000
_cell.angle_alpha   90.00
_cell.angle_beta   90.00
_cell.angle_gamma   90.00
#
_symmetry.space_group_name_H-M   'P 1'
#
loop_
_entity.id
_entity.type
_entity.pdbx_description
1 polymer ?
#
loop_
_entity_poly.entity_id
_entity_poly.type
_entity_poly.pdbx_seq_one_letter_code
_entity_poly.pdbx_strand_id
1 'polypeptide(L)'
;MKNNLNPEKHAKIAMFCTGGIRCEKASAQLLKNGFKEVFHLRGGILSYLESVPEAESAWEGDCFVFDHRVAVKHGLEQGDFEICFGCRWPISEAETQSPKYEPGVCCPRCANELTEERRERLRERHKQVMLARKRNDSHIGEQPRRKPKQEKHPKKNA
;
A
#
# COMPACT_ATOMS: atom_id res chain seq x y z
N MET A 1 -19.11 -18.29 -2.35
CA MET A 1 -18.17 -18.61 -1.25
C MET A 1 -18.97 -19.17 -0.08
N LYS A 2 -18.97 -20.49 0.11
CA LYS A 2 -19.49 -21.17 1.33
C LYS A 2 -18.24 -21.59 2.14
N ASN A 3 -18.01 -20.97 3.31
CA ASN A 3 -18.29 -21.48 4.67
C ASN A 3 -17.09 -22.18 5.35
N ASN A 4 -16.05 -21.41 5.71
CA ASN A 4 -15.05 -21.83 6.71
C ASN A 4 -15.26 -21.18 8.10
N LEU A 5 -16.16 -20.20 8.20
CA LEU A 5 -16.44 -19.50 9.45
C LEU A 5 -17.71 -20.06 10.08
N ASN A 6 -17.56 -20.70 11.23
CA ASN A 6 -18.67 -21.18 12.07
C ASN A 6 -18.75 -20.31 13.35
N PRO A 7 -19.88 -19.63 13.62
CA PRO A 7 -20.10 -18.85 14.85
C PRO A 7 -19.94 -19.64 16.16
N GLU A 8 -20.22 -20.94 16.15
CA GLU A 8 -20.10 -21.81 17.32
C GLU A 8 -18.65 -22.21 17.61
N LYS A 9 -17.79 -22.24 16.59
CA LYS A 9 -16.36 -22.59 16.72
C LYS A 9 -15.47 -21.37 16.86
N HIS A 10 -15.84 -20.25 16.25
CA HIS A 10 -15.06 -19.01 16.28
C HIS A 10 -15.77 -18.01 17.18
N ALA A 11 -15.52 -18.14 18.49
CA ALA A 11 -16.14 -17.30 19.50
C ALA A 11 -15.74 -15.82 19.33
N LYS A 12 -14.45 -15.55 19.07
CA LYS A 12 -13.88 -14.20 18.95
C LYS A 12 -13.17 -14.00 17.63
N ILE A 13 -13.53 -12.93 16.91
CA ILE A 13 -12.92 -12.53 15.64
C ILE A 13 -12.31 -11.14 15.82
N ALA A 14 -11.00 -11.03 15.59
CA ALA A 14 -10.31 -9.74 15.48
C ALA A 14 -9.94 -9.50 14.01
N MET A 15 -10.27 -8.32 13.48
CA MET A 15 -9.98 -7.95 12.09
C MET A 15 -9.20 -6.66 12.00
N PHE A 16 -8.39 -6.54 10.95
CA PHE A 16 -7.72 -5.30 10.61
C PHE A 16 -7.59 -5.15 9.09
N CYS A 17 -7.49 -3.91 8.66
CA CYS A 17 -7.14 -3.54 7.29
C CYS A 17 -6.37 -2.22 7.33
N THR A 18 -5.83 -1.76 6.20
CA THR A 18 -4.98 -0.56 6.13
C THR A 18 -5.54 0.63 6.91
N GLY A 19 -6.79 1.05 6.65
CA GLY A 19 -7.42 2.22 7.28
C GLY A 19 -8.75 1.97 7.98
N GLY A 20 -9.06 0.71 8.35
CA GLY A 20 -10.27 0.37 9.12
C GLY A 20 -11.59 0.21 8.32
N ILE A 21 -11.81 0.97 7.24
CA ILE A 21 -13.10 1.02 6.52
C ILE A 21 -13.63 -0.33 6.02
N ARG A 22 -12.75 -1.25 5.58
CA ARG A 22 -13.19 -2.59 5.14
C ARG A 22 -13.66 -3.43 6.32
N CYS A 23 -13.02 -3.28 7.47
CA CYS A 23 -13.37 -4.00 8.68
C CYS A 23 -14.68 -3.51 9.29
N GLU A 24 -14.99 -2.21 9.20
CA GLU A 24 -16.28 -1.66 9.63
C GLU A 24 -17.45 -2.28 8.84
N LYS A 25 -17.29 -2.40 7.51
CA LYS A 25 -18.30 -3.04 6.66
C LYS A 25 -18.39 -4.54 6.92
N ALA A 26 -17.23 -5.21 7.05
CA ALA A 26 -17.17 -6.65 7.27
C ALA A 26 -17.70 -7.05 8.66
N SER A 27 -17.47 -6.24 9.70
CA SER A 27 -17.96 -6.52 11.05
C SER A 27 -19.48 -6.50 11.09
N ALA A 28 -20.12 -5.52 10.45
CA ALA A 28 -21.57 -5.47 10.32
C ALA A 28 -22.14 -6.73 9.64
N GLN A 29 -21.45 -7.28 8.63
CA GLN A 29 -21.86 -8.51 7.97
C GLN A 29 -21.67 -9.75 8.86
N LEU A 30 -20.56 -9.85 9.59
CA LEU A 30 -20.32 -10.96 10.52
C LEU A 30 -21.33 -10.98 11.67
N LEU A 31 -21.66 -9.80 12.23
CA LEU A 31 -22.71 -9.68 13.24
C LEU A 31 -24.07 -10.16 12.72
N LYS A 32 -24.44 -9.78 11.49
CA LYS A 32 -25.66 -10.27 10.82
C LYS A 32 -25.65 -11.79 10.61
N ASN A 33 -24.49 -12.39 10.42
CA ASN A 33 -24.30 -13.83 10.26
C ASN A 33 -24.24 -14.60 11.59
N GLY A 34 -24.51 -13.95 12.73
CA GLY A 34 -24.63 -14.60 14.03
C GLY A 34 -23.35 -14.68 14.86
N PHE A 35 -22.24 -14.08 14.41
CA PHE A 35 -21.04 -13.93 15.24
C PHE A 35 -21.30 -12.87 16.31
N LYS A 36 -20.99 -13.17 17.57
CA LYS A 36 -21.28 -12.28 18.70
C LYS A 36 -20.11 -11.38 19.09
N GLU A 37 -18.88 -11.91 19.07
CA GLU A 37 -17.69 -11.17 19.48
C GLU A 37 -16.81 -10.83 18.26
N VAL A 38 -17.19 -9.75 17.56
CA VAL A 38 -16.47 -9.25 16.39
C VAL A 38 -15.81 -7.92 16.74
N PHE A 39 -14.48 -7.89 16.69
CA PHE A 39 -13.66 -6.72 16.98
C PHE A 39 -12.88 -6.31 15.74
N HIS A 40 -12.61 -5.01 15.61
CA HIS A 40 -11.70 -4.53 14.59
C HIS A 40 -10.79 -3.43 15.12
N LEU A 41 -9.60 -3.36 14.54
CA LEU A 41 -8.63 -2.32 14.83
C LEU A 41 -9.17 -0.97 14.34
N ARG A 42 -9.52 -0.09 15.28
CA ARG A 42 -10.00 1.27 14.99
C ARG A 42 -8.88 2.05 14.29
N GLY A 43 -9.21 2.71 13.17
CA GLY A 43 -8.22 3.42 12.34
C GLY A 43 -7.30 2.50 11.53
N GLY A 44 -7.42 1.18 11.68
CA GLY A 44 -6.65 0.19 10.92
C GLY A 44 -5.15 0.18 11.24
N ILE A 45 -4.39 -0.49 10.37
CA ILE A 45 -2.94 -0.66 10.52
C ILE A 45 -2.23 0.70 10.55
N LEU A 46 -2.68 1.69 9.77
CA LEU A 46 -2.03 3.01 9.75
C LEU A 46 -2.09 3.71 11.11
N SER A 47 -3.25 3.68 11.79
CA SER A 47 -3.37 4.22 13.15
C SER A 47 -2.49 3.46 14.15
N TYR A 48 -2.33 2.15 13.95
CA TYR A 48 -1.49 1.31 14.81
C TYR A 48 0.00 1.64 14.63
N LEU A 49 0.48 1.73 13.39
CA LEU A 49 1.88 2.10 13.07
C LEU A 49 2.26 3.51 13.51
N GLU A 50 1.27 4.40 13.66
CA GLU A 50 1.46 5.77 14.16
C GLU A 50 1.50 5.85 15.69
N SER A 51 0.69 5.04 16.38
CA SER A 51 0.44 5.19 17.82
C SER A 51 1.16 4.19 18.71
N VAL A 52 1.49 3.01 18.20
CA VAL A 52 2.18 1.96 18.95
C VAL A 52 3.69 2.07 18.73
N PRO A 53 4.51 2.18 19.79
CA PRO A 53 5.96 2.15 19.68
C PRO A 53 6.45 0.89 18.96
N GLU A 54 7.43 1.03 18.07
CA GLU A 54 7.97 -0.09 17.28
C GLU A 54 8.50 -1.23 18.17
N ALA A 55 9.13 -0.89 19.31
CA ALA A 55 9.63 -1.86 20.28
C ALA A 55 8.53 -2.72 20.95
N GLU A 56 7.28 -2.27 20.92
CA GLU A 56 6.11 -2.96 21.48
C GLU A 56 5.19 -3.51 20.36
N SER A 57 5.62 -3.37 19.11
CA SER A 57 4.78 -3.71 17.97
C SER A 57 4.78 -5.20 17.69
N ALA A 58 3.61 -5.71 17.32
CA ALA A 58 3.42 -7.04 16.74
C ALA A 58 3.34 -6.99 15.20
N TRP A 59 3.59 -5.83 14.58
CA TRP A 59 3.59 -5.69 13.13
C TRP A 59 4.95 -6.01 12.54
N GLU A 60 4.96 -6.79 11.45
CA GLU A 60 6.17 -7.18 10.74
C GLU A 60 6.10 -6.72 9.28
N GLY A 61 7.19 -6.12 8.79
CA GLY A 61 7.31 -5.62 7.42
C GLY A 61 6.54 -4.31 7.17
N ASP A 62 6.22 -4.06 5.89
CA ASP A 62 5.62 -2.79 5.46
C ASP A 62 4.10 -2.92 5.23
N CYS A 63 3.36 -1.86 5.52
CA CYS A 63 1.92 -1.78 5.26
C CYS A 63 1.64 -1.22 3.86
N PHE A 64 1.05 -2.03 2.98
CA PHE A 64 0.66 -1.59 1.64
C PHE A 64 -0.38 -0.44 1.67
N VAL A 65 -0.14 0.59 0.86
CA VAL A 65 -1.03 1.74 0.67
C VAL A 65 -1.37 1.94 -0.80
N PHE A 66 -2.60 2.42 -1.06
CA PHE A 66 -3.15 2.56 -2.40
C PHE A 66 -2.77 3.89 -3.06
N ASP A 67 -1.51 4.28 -2.95
CA ASP A 67 -0.95 5.46 -3.60
C ASP A 67 0.50 5.20 -4.04
N HIS A 68 1.18 6.24 -4.52
CA HIS A 68 2.53 6.12 -5.07
C HIS A 68 3.61 5.72 -4.06
N ARG A 69 3.33 5.78 -2.76
CA ARG A 69 4.25 5.31 -1.72
C ARG A 69 4.40 3.79 -1.72
N VAL A 70 3.42 3.06 -2.28
CA VAL A 70 3.33 1.60 -2.34
C VAL A 70 3.17 0.95 -0.97
N ALA A 71 4.05 1.25 -0.02
CA ALA A 71 3.96 0.80 1.35
C ALA A 71 4.50 1.86 2.32
N VAL A 72 4.15 1.70 3.59
CA VAL A 72 4.69 2.49 4.70
C VAL A 72 5.16 1.60 5.84
N LYS A 73 6.25 2.02 6.47
CA LYS A 73 6.86 1.40 7.65
C LYS A 73 6.24 1.95 8.95
N HIS A 74 6.75 1.50 10.09
CA HIS A 74 6.50 2.15 11.38
C HIS A 74 6.74 3.66 11.31
N GLY A 75 5.95 4.42 12.07
CA GLY A 75 5.99 5.89 12.01
C GLY A 75 5.42 6.48 10.71
N LEU A 76 4.75 5.66 9.88
CA LEU A 76 4.19 6.04 8.58
C LEU A 76 5.24 6.56 7.58
N GLU A 77 6.49 6.12 7.76
CA GLU A 77 7.57 6.43 6.83
C GLU A 77 7.37 5.66 5.53
N GLN A 78 7.80 6.24 4.40
CA GLN A 78 7.68 5.57 3.11
C GLN A 78 8.60 4.33 3.08
N GLY A 79 8.06 3.20 2.62
CA GLY A 79 8.85 1.98 2.40
C GLY A 79 9.73 2.05 1.16
N ASP A 80 10.50 0.98 0.93
CA ASP A 80 11.54 0.94 -0.12
C ASP A 80 11.04 0.31 -1.43
N PHE A 81 9.73 0.04 -1.51
CA PHE A 81 9.12 -0.57 -2.67
C PHE A 81 8.62 0.48 -3.67
N GLU A 82 8.87 0.21 -4.95
CA GLU A 82 8.21 0.92 -6.04
C GLU A 82 7.07 0.07 -6.63
N ILE A 83 6.26 0.63 -7.52
CA ILE A 83 5.22 -0.12 -8.21
C ILE A 83 5.64 -0.47 -9.63
N CYS A 84 5.55 -1.74 -10.00
CA CYS A 84 5.69 -2.13 -11.40
C CYS A 84 4.52 -1.59 -12.22
N PHE A 85 4.80 -0.81 -13.27
CA PHE A 85 3.73 -0.29 -14.14
C PHE A 85 3.11 -1.35 -15.04
N GLY A 86 3.83 -2.45 -15.28
CA GLY A 86 3.36 -3.62 -16.02
C GLY A 86 2.37 -4.46 -15.22
N CYS A 87 2.71 -4.92 -14.02
CA CYS A 87 1.86 -5.86 -13.28
C CYS A 87 1.24 -5.30 -11.99
N ARG A 88 1.57 -4.08 -11.58
CA ARG A 88 1.12 -3.41 -10.35
C ARG A 88 1.57 -4.07 -9.05
N TRP A 89 2.45 -5.06 -9.12
CA TRP A 89 3.12 -5.58 -7.94
C TRP A 89 4.16 -4.59 -7.41
N PRO A 90 4.33 -4.50 -6.08
CA PRO A 90 5.50 -3.89 -5.47
C PRO A 90 6.79 -4.53 -6.01
N ILE A 91 7.80 -3.72 -6.23
CA ILE A 91 9.14 -4.13 -6.67
C ILE A 91 10.16 -3.63 -5.66
N SER A 92 11.03 -4.53 -5.24
CA SER A 92 12.18 -4.21 -4.38
C SER A 92 13.32 -3.60 -5.18
N GLU A 93 14.25 -2.92 -4.50
CA GLU A 93 15.49 -2.43 -5.11
C GLU A 93 16.31 -3.55 -5.78
N ALA A 94 16.35 -4.74 -5.18
CA ALA A 94 17.05 -5.88 -5.78
C ALA A 94 16.44 -6.30 -7.13
N GLU A 95 15.11 -6.22 -7.26
CA GLU A 95 14.42 -6.54 -8.52
C GLU A 95 14.65 -5.48 -9.61
N THR A 96 14.89 -4.22 -9.25
CA THR A 96 15.21 -3.16 -10.23
C THR A 96 16.59 -3.34 -10.86
N GLN A 97 17.49 -4.09 -10.21
CA GLN A 97 18.81 -4.43 -10.75
C GLN A 97 18.81 -5.62 -11.71
N SER A 98 17.66 -6.28 -11.90
CA SER A 98 17.56 -7.43 -12.80
C SER A 98 17.69 -7.00 -14.27
N PRO A 99 18.34 -7.81 -15.14
CA PRO A 99 18.37 -7.55 -16.58
C PRO A 99 16.99 -7.62 -17.25
N LYS A 100 15.99 -8.19 -16.56
CA LYS A 100 14.59 -8.24 -17.02
C LYS A 100 13.78 -7.02 -16.62
N TYR A 101 14.32 -6.14 -15.78
CA TYR A 101 13.64 -4.92 -15.38
C TYR A 101 13.76 -3.86 -16.47
N GLU A 102 12.64 -3.22 -16.77
CA GLU A 102 12.59 -2.09 -17.68
C GLU A 102 11.84 -0.94 -16.99
N PRO A 103 12.51 0.19 -16.66
CA PRO A 103 11.91 1.29 -15.92
C PRO A 103 10.61 1.78 -16.54
N GLY A 104 9.56 1.90 -15.72
CA GLY A 104 8.23 2.33 -16.16
C GLY A 104 7.46 1.32 -17.02
N VAL A 105 8.01 0.13 -17.27
CA VAL A 105 7.43 -0.88 -18.18
C VAL A 105 7.16 -2.19 -17.46
N CYS A 106 8.19 -2.90 -16.99
CA CYS A 106 8.03 -4.22 -16.40
C CYS A 106 9.08 -4.54 -15.34
N CYS A 107 8.73 -5.50 -14.49
CA CYS A 107 9.63 -6.10 -13.51
C CYS A 107 9.95 -7.55 -13.90
N PRO A 108 10.92 -8.19 -13.22
CA PRO A 108 11.34 -9.57 -13.55
C PRO A 108 10.21 -10.58 -13.54
N ARG A 109 9.19 -10.35 -12.68
CA ARG A 109 8.00 -11.20 -12.56
C ARG A 109 7.17 -11.21 -13.84
N CYS A 110 6.91 -10.05 -14.43
CA CYS A 110 5.97 -9.92 -15.54
C CYS A 110 6.67 -9.71 -16.89
N ALA A 111 7.99 -9.55 -16.95
CA ALA A 111 8.73 -9.27 -18.17
C ALA A 111 8.34 -10.23 -19.31
N ASN A 112 8.21 -11.53 -19.01
CA ASN A 112 7.88 -12.54 -20.02
C ASN A 112 6.37 -12.63 -20.35
N GLU A 113 5.51 -11.95 -19.60
CA GLU A 113 4.05 -11.99 -19.76
C GLU A 113 3.50 -10.79 -20.55
N LEU A 114 4.31 -9.74 -20.75
CA LEU A 114 3.88 -8.55 -21.47
C LEU A 114 4.00 -8.73 -22.98
N THR A 115 2.92 -8.43 -23.70
CA THR A 115 2.93 -8.26 -25.16
C THR A 115 3.72 -7.03 -25.58
N GLU A 116 4.29 -7.02 -26.79
CA GLU A 116 5.04 -5.87 -27.30
C GLU A 116 4.18 -4.61 -27.41
N GLU A 117 2.93 -4.71 -27.87
CA GLU A 117 2.00 -3.57 -27.90
C GLU A 117 1.84 -2.91 -26.52
N ARG A 118 1.71 -3.75 -25.48
CA ARG A 118 1.60 -3.26 -24.10
C ARG A 118 2.90 -2.63 -23.61
N ARG A 119 4.06 -3.19 -23.98
CA ARG A 119 5.37 -2.62 -23.68
C ARG A 119 5.53 -1.24 -24.31
N GLU A 120 5.21 -1.09 -25.59
CA GLU A 120 5.30 0.19 -26.30
C GLU A 120 4.44 1.28 -25.64
N ARG A 121 3.19 0.96 -25.29
CA ARG A 121 2.30 1.90 -24.57
C ARG A 121 2.87 2.34 -23.23
N LEU A 122 3.48 1.41 -22.48
CA LEU A 122 4.10 1.73 -21.19
C LEU A 122 5.39 2.53 -21.35
N ARG A 123 6.22 2.22 -22.35
CA ARG A 123 7.42 2.99 -22.71
C ARG A 123 7.05 4.43 -23.06
N GLU A 124 6.03 4.62 -23.89
CA GLU A 124 5.58 5.96 -24.28
C GLU A 124 5.04 6.73 -23.08
N ARG A 125 4.22 6.10 -22.23
CA ARG A 125 3.79 6.73 -20.97
C ARG A 125 4.98 7.13 -20.10
N HIS A 126 5.96 6.25 -19.91
CA HIS A 126 7.14 6.52 -19.11
C HIS A 126 7.94 7.71 -19.69
N LYS A 127 8.13 7.74 -21.01
CA LYS A 127 8.75 8.85 -21.72
C LYS A 127 8.02 10.16 -21.47
N GLN A 128 6.68 10.19 -21.56
CA GLN A 128 5.90 11.41 -21.30
C GLN A 128 6.05 11.90 -19.85
N VAL A 129 6.06 11.00 -18.87
CA VAL A 129 6.35 11.32 -17.46
C VAL A 129 7.75 11.94 -17.32
N MET A 130 8.77 11.31 -17.92
CA MET A 130 10.16 11.81 -17.83
C MET A 130 10.35 13.16 -18.51
N LEU A 131 9.65 13.41 -19.63
CA LEU A 131 9.66 14.72 -20.31
C LEU A 131 8.97 15.81 -19.47
N ALA A 132 7.87 15.50 -18.78
CA ALA A 132 7.23 16.44 -17.87
C ALA A 132 8.13 16.79 -16.68
N ARG A 133 8.75 15.78 -16.05
CA ARG A 133 9.73 15.98 -14.96
C ARG A 133 10.90 16.86 -15.38
N LYS A 134 11.47 16.64 -16.56
CA LYS A 134 12.55 17.48 -17.11
C LYS A 134 12.12 18.93 -17.31
N ARG A 135 10.86 19.17 -17.68
CA ARG A 135 10.27 20.51 -17.83
C ARG A 135 9.81 21.11 -16.50
N ASN A 136 9.89 20.36 -15.40
CA ASN A 136 9.32 20.73 -14.12
C ASN A 136 7.78 20.93 -14.19
N ASP A 137 7.13 20.28 -15.15
CA ASP A 137 5.68 20.30 -15.31
C ASP A 137 5.05 19.06 -14.67
N SER A 138 3.78 19.16 -14.31
CA SER A 138 3.00 18.01 -13.85
C SER A 138 2.54 17.16 -15.03
N HIS A 139 2.74 15.84 -14.93
CA HIS A 139 2.11 14.89 -15.84
C HIS A 139 0.82 14.30 -15.24
N ILE A 140 -0.06 13.77 -16.10
CA ILE A 140 -1.31 13.13 -15.66
C ILE A 140 -0.99 12.03 -14.63
N GLY A 141 -1.51 12.18 -13.43
CA GLY A 141 -1.32 11.25 -12.32
C GLY A 141 -0.01 11.42 -11.53
N GLU A 142 0.71 12.55 -11.66
CA GLU A 142 1.78 12.90 -10.72
C GLU A 142 1.24 13.46 -9.40
N GLN A 143 1.88 13.07 -8.30
CA GLN A 143 1.66 13.66 -6.98
C GLN A 143 2.18 15.10 -6.97
N PRO A 144 1.50 16.04 -6.28
CA PRO A 144 2.05 17.36 -6.02
C PRO A 144 3.40 17.23 -5.29
N ARG A 145 4.38 18.05 -5.69
CA ARG A 145 5.74 18.01 -5.11
C ARG A 145 5.66 18.08 -3.59
N ARG A 146 6.34 17.15 -2.89
CA ARG A 146 6.42 17.16 -1.43
C ARG A 146 7.03 18.49 -0.98
N LYS A 147 6.32 19.26 -0.16
CA LYS A 147 6.94 20.35 0.60
C LYS A 147 7.97 19.73 1.56
N PRO A 148 9.14 20.34 1.77
CA PRO A 148 10.08 19.93 2.81
C PRO A 148 9.35 19.80 4.15
N LYS A 149 9.69 18.80 4.97
CA LYS A 149 9.11 18.61 6.31
C LYS A 149 9.29 19.92 7.08
N GLN A 150 8.20 20.63 7.37
CA GLN A 150 8.23 21.69 8.37
C GLN A 150 8.51 21.02 9.72
N GLU A 151 9.47 21.57 10.48
CA GLU A 151 9.77 21.11 11.84
C GLU A 151 8.48 21.05 12.64
N LYS A 152 8.20 19.87 13.21
CA LYS A 152 7.04 19.64 14.06
C LYS A 152 7.15 20.60 15.25
N HIS A 153 6.28 21.60 15.31
CA HIS A 153 6.09 22.38 16.53
C HIS A 153 5.69 21.44 17.68
N PRO A 154 6.26 21.60 18.88
CA PRO A 154 5.94 20.75 20.02
C PRO A 154 4.44 20.87 20.35
N LYS A 155 3.75 19.72 20.35
CA LYS A 155 2.36 19.65 20.82
C LYS A 155 2.35 19.96 22.31
N LYS A 156 1.68 21.04 22.71
CA LYS A 156 1.34 21.31 24.11
C LYS A 156 0.35 20.26 24.58
N ASN A 157 0.68 19.58 25.67
CA ASN A 157 -0.22 18.65 26.36
C ASN A 157 -1.43 19.42 26.91
N ALA A 158 -2.63 18.90 26.65
CA ALA A 158 -3.87 19.22 27.35
C ALA A 158 -4.65 17.92 27.53
#